data_AF-A0A183SI53-F1
#
_entry.id   AF-A0A183SI53-F1
#
_cell.length_a   1.000
_cell.length_b   1.000
_cell.length_c   1.000
_cell.angle_alpha   90.00
_cell.angle_beta   90.00
_cell.angle_gamma   90.00
#
_symmetry.space_group_name_H-M   'P 1'
#
loop_
_entity.id
_entity.type
_entity.pdbx_description
1 polymer ?
#
loop_
_entity_poly.entity_id
_entity_poly.type
_entity_poly.pdbx_seq_one_letter_code
_entity_poly.pdbx_strand_id
1 'polypeptide(L)'
;MQASTHLSTTTVHELLFADDCLLNTVTEEDMQRSMDLFTAGCAYFALTISTSKTVFMSQLPPSAVNNAPRINGAQLKNVEIFAYLGSMLSCNTRIDDEVAQRISKASQAFGRLQTSVWNNHDIHLNTKLKMYKAVVLTTLLYGAETWRVNSNQARKLNHFHLGCLRRILKLR
;
A
#
# COMPACT_ATOMS: atom_id res chain seq x y z
N MET A 1 -9.70 27.47 16.94
CA MET A 1 -8.58 27.72 16.01
C MET A 1 -9.04 27.26 14.63
N GLN A 2 -9.36 28.18 13.72
CA GLN A 2 -9.83 27.84 12.36
C GLN A 2 -8.65 28.14 11.43
N ALA A 3 -7.96 27.09 10.99
CA ALA A 3 -6.83 27.23 10.06
C ALA A 3 -7.39 27.43 8.65
N SER A 4 -7.09 28.59 8.04
CA SER A 4 -7.35 28.82 6.62
C SER A 4 -6.46 27.86 5.82
N THR A 5 -7.06 26.90 5.13
CA THR A 5 -6.36 25.95 4.27
C THR A 5 -6.61 26.34 2.81
N HIS A 6 -5.55 26.77 2.13
CA HIS A 6 -5.58 27.02 0.70
C HIS A 6 -5.44 25.65 0.01
N LEU A 7 -6.56 25.04 -0.38
CA LEU A 7 -6.59 23.76 -1.09
C LEU A 7 -6.53 24.01 -2.60
N SER A 8 -5.55 23.42 -3.28
CA SER A 8 -5.46 23.38 -4.74
C SER A 8 -5.67 21.95 -5.23
N THR A 9 -6.50 21.76 -6.26
CA THR A 9 -6.73 20.44 -6.87
C THR A 9 -5.67 20.19 -7.94
N THR A 10 -5.01 19.04 -7.89
CA THR A 10 -4.10 18.56 -8.93
C THR A 10 -4.48 17.13 -9.28
N THR A 11 -4.64 16.85 -10.57
CA THR A 11 -4.91 15.49 -11.06
C THR A 11 -3.59 14.80 -11.36
N VAL A 12 -3.35 13.64 -10.75
CA VAL A 12 -2.19 12.80 -11.04
C VAL A 12 -2.64 11.68 -11.98
N HIS A 13 -2.01 11.62 -13.15
CA HIS A 13 -2.30 10.63 -14.19
C HIS A 13 -1.36 9.43 -14.16
N GLU A 14 -0.15 9.59 -13.64
CA GLU A 14 0.89 8.57 -13.71
C GLU A 14 1.71 8.57 -12.41
N LEU A 15 1.95 7.37 -11.87
CA LEU A 15 2.88 7.12 -10.78
C LEU A 15 3.86 6.06 -11.27
N LEU A 16 5.13 6.44 -11.41
CA LEU A 16 6.18 5.60 -11.98
C LEU A 16 7.29 5.39 -10.95
N PHE A 17 7.71 4.14 -10.76
CA PHE A 17 8.83 3.78 -9.89
C PHE A 17 9.55 2.54 -10.43
N ALA A 18 10.79 2.71 -10.91
CA ALA A 18 11.54 1.65 -11.59
C ALA A 18 10.71 1.01 -12.72
N ASP A 19 10.43 -0.30 -12.65
CA ASP A 19 9.57 -1.02 -13.60
C ASP A 19 8.08 -1.00 -13.23
N ASP A 20 7.72 -0.59 -12.01
CA ASP A 20 6.33 -0.47 -11.56
C ASP A 20 5.71 0.85 -12.04
N CYS A 21 4.58 0.75 -12.76
CA CYS A 21 3.85 1.89 -13.29
C CYS A 21 2.37 1.78 -12.94
N LEU A 22 1.76 2.90 -12.53
CA LEU A 22 0.33 3.02 -12.26
C LEU A 22 -0.21 4.20 -13.06
N LEU A 23 -1.15 3.92 -13.95
CA LEU A 23 -1.88 4.92 -14.74
C LEU A 23 -3.25 5.15 -14.10
N ASN A 24 -3.65 6.41 -14.02
CA ASN A 24 -4.89 6.84 -13.39
C ASN A 24 -5.65 7.79 -14.32
N THR A 25 -6.89 7.42 -14.64
CA THR A 25 -7.79 8.20 -15.50
C THR A 25 -9.19 8.23 -14.91
N VAL A 26 -10.00 9.17 -15.37
CA VAL A 26 -11.39 9.34 -14.91
C VAL A 26 -12.36 8.51 -15.74
N THR A 27 -12.05 8.28 -17.02
CA THR A 27 -12.91 7.56 -17.96
C THR A 27 -12.24 6.30 -18.49
N GLU A 28 -13.05 5.32 -18.91
CA GLU A 28 -12.59 4.09 -19.54
C GLU A 28 -11.93 4.37 -20.90
N GLU A 29 -12.45 5.34 -21.66
CA GLU A 29 -11.87 5.77 -22.93
C GLU A 29 -10.47 6.35 -22.73
N ASP A 30 -10.30 7.23 -21.74
CA ASP A 30 -9.00 7.78 -21.39
C ASP A 30 -8.04 6.69 -20.87
N MET A 31 -8.56 5.67 -20.16
CA MET A 31 -7.77 4.54 -19.67
C MET A 31 -7.19 3.76 -20.84
N GLN A 32 -8.04 3.37 -21.82
CA GLN A 32 -7.58 2.66 -23.01
C GLN A 32 -6.59 3.50 -23.80
N ARG A 33 -6.88 4.80 -24.00
CA ARG A 33 -5.97 5.72 -24.69
C ARG A 33 -4.62 5.84 -24.00
N SER A 34 -4.61 5.98 -22.68
CA SER A 34 -3.38 6.07 -21.88
C SER A 34 -2.58 4.76 -21.98
N MET A 35 -3.26 3.62 -21.93
CA MET A 35 -2.63 2.30 -22.08
C MET A 35 -2.03 2.09 -23.47
N ASP A 36 -2.70 2.54 -24.54
CA ASP A 36 -2.20 2.45 -25.91
C ASP A 36 -0.95 3.32 -26.11
N LEU A 37 -0.98 4.55 -25.61
CA LEU A 37 0.17 5.47 -25.65
C LEU A 37 1.35 4.92 -24.84
N PHE A 38 1.09 4.41 -23.64
CA PHE A 38 2.11 3.81 -22.79
C PHE A 38 2.73 2.56 -23.44
N THR A 39 1.90 1.70 -24.06
CA THR A 39 2.36 0.52 -24.80
C THR A 39 3.23 0.89 -25.99
N ALA A 40 2.82 1.90 -26.77
CA ALA A 40 3.60 2.40 -27.90
C ALA A 40 4.95 2.99 -27.44
N GLY A 41 4.94 3.75 -26.34
CA GLY A 41 6.15 4.29 -25.71
C GLY A 41 7.10 3.18 -25.25
N CYS A 42 6.61 2.17 -24.54
CA CYS A 42 7.41 1.00 -24.16
C CYS A 42 8.02 0.32 -25.38
N ALA A 43 7.23 0.05 -26.42
CA ALA A 43 7.70 -0.59 -27.64
C ALA A 43 8.79 0.24 -28.36
N TYR A 44 8.66 1.56 -28.37
CA TYR A 44 9.68 2.47 -28.92
C TYR A 44 11.04 2.30 -28.23
N PHE A 45 11.03 2.07 -26.92
CA PHE A 45 12.24 1.76 -26.14
C PHE A 45 12.59 0.27 -26.08
N ALA A 46 12.02 -0.56 -26.96
CA ALA A 46 12.18 -2.01 -26.98
C ALA A 46 11.80 -2.71 -25.66
N LEU A 47 10.89 -2.12 -24.89
CA LEU A 47 10.30 -2.69 -23.68
C LEU A 47 8.96 -3.37 -24.02
N THR A 48 8.69 -4.48 -23.34
CA THR A 48 7.42 -5.22 -23.48
C THR A 48 6.67 -5.22 -22.16
N ILE A 49 5.40 -4.82 -22.20
CA ILE A 49 4.53 -4.84 -21.03
C ILE A 49 4.08 -6.27 -20.74
N SER A 50 4.28 -6.71 -19.50
CA SER A 50 3.86 -8.03 -19.03
C SER A 50 2.36 -8.06 -18.74
N THR A 51 1.54 -8.42 -19.72
CA THR A 51 0.07 -8.52 -19.58
C THR A 51 -0.39 -9.46 -18.45
N SER A 52 0.44 -10.42 -18.06
CA SER A 52 0.19 -11.32 -16.91
C SER A 52 0.36 -10.65 -15.54
N LYS A 53 1.13 -9.56 -15.47
CA LYS A 53 1.39 -8.79 -14.23
C LYS A 53 0.56 -7.52 -14.17
N THR A 54 0.23 -6.94 -15.34
CA THR A 54 -0.60 -5.73 -15.41
C THR A 54 -2.04 -6.05 -15.04
N VAL A 55 -2.58 -5.29 -14.11
CA VAL A 55 -3.96 -5.42 -13.65
C VAL A 55 -4.68 -4.10 -13.83
N PHE A 56 -6.00 -4.17 -13.89
CA PHE A 56 -6.87 -3.02 -13.95
C PHE A 56 -7.73 -2.97 -12.69
N MET A 57 -7.91 -1.79 -12.11
CA MET A 57 -8.81 -1.57 -11.00
C MET A 57 -9.75 -0.43 -11.37
N SER A 58 -11.05 -0.65 -11.16
CA SER A 58 -12.07 0.38 -11.33
C SER A 58 -12.75 0.68 -10.02
N GLN A 59 -13.04 1.96 -9.79
CA GLN A 59 -13.76 2.45 -8.61
C GLN A 59 -15.24 2.70 -8.90
N LEU A 60 -15.77 2.07 -9.96
CA LEU A 60 -17.16 2.18 -10.36
C LEU A 60 -18.12 1.52 -9.33
N PRO A 61 -19.39 1.96 -9.28
CA PRO A 61 -20.42 1.27 -8.50
C PRO A 61 -20.57 -0.21 -8.91
N PRO A 62 -20.98 -1.11 -8.00
CA PRO A 62 -21.09 -2.55 -8.29
C PRO A 62 -22.02 -2.90 -9.46
N SER A 63 -22.96 -2.03 -9.81
CA SER A 63 -23.93 -2.22 -10.89
C SER A 63 -23.45 -1.70 -12.25
N ALA A 64 -22.30 -1.03 -12.31
CA ALA A 64 -21.78 -0.46 -13.55
C ALA A 64 -21.06 -1.53 -14.38
N VAL A 65 -21.30 -1.52 -15.69
CA VAL A 65 -20.49 -2.28 -16.65
C VAL A 65 -19.10 -1.65 -16.67
N ASN A 66 -18.07 -2.47 -16.52
CA ASN A 66 -16.69 -2.03 -16.48
C ASN A 66 -15.93 -2.62 -17.66
N ASN A 67 -15.52 -1.78 -18.62
CA ASN A 67 -14.76 -2.23 -19.78
C ASN A 67 -13.26 -2.17 -19.46
N ALA A 68 -12.71 -3.30 -19.01
CA ALA A 68 -11.28 -3.40 -18.75
C ALA A 68 -10.47 -3.14 -20.05
N PRO A 69 -9.39 -2.35 -19.96
CA PRO A 69 -8.57 -2.01 -21.13
C PRO A 69 -7.87 -3.25 -21.68
N ARG A 70 -7.49 -3.17 -22.95
CA ARG A 70 -6.79 -4.23 -23.68
C ARG A 70 -5.37 -3.80 -24.02
N ILE A 71 -4.43 -4.74 -23.91
CA ILE A 71 -3.05 -4.60 -24.38
C ILE A 71 -2.80 -5.70 -25.39
N ASN A 72 -2.39 -5.35 -26.61
CA ASN A 72 -2.13 -6.33 -27.69
C ASN A 72 -3.30 -7.30 -27.91
N GLY A 73 -4.54 -6.81 -27.79
CA GLY A 73 -5.77 -7.61 -27.91
C GLY A 73 -6.16 -8.43 -26.67
N ALA A 74 -5.29 -8.57 -25.68
CA ALA A 74 -5.59 -9.25 -24.42
C ALA A 74 -6.21 -8.27 -23.41
N GLN A 75 -7.37 -8.65 -22.85
CA GLN A 75 -8.05 -7.85 -21.84
C GLN A 75 -7.36 -7.99 -20.47
N LEU A 76 -7.14 -6.87 -19.79
CA LEU A 76 -6.57 -6.87 -18.45
C LEU A 76 -7.53 -7.45 -17.42
N LYS A 77 -6.96 -8.14 -16.42
CA LYS A 77 -7.72 -8.65 -15.28
C LYS A 77 -8.18 -7.48 -14.41
N ASN A 78 -9.51 -7.37 -14.23
CA ASN A 78 -10.08 -6.46 -13.23
C ASN A 78 -9.87 -7.02 -11.82
N VAL A 79 -9.41 -6.19 -10.88
CA VAL A 79 -9.15 -6.55 -9.48
C VAL A 79 -9.77 -5.53 -8.52
N GLU A 80 -10.21 -5.99 -7.36
CA GLU A 80 -10.74 -5.13 -6.30
C GLU A 80 -9.64 -4.57 -5.40
N ILE A 81 -8.55 -5.32 -5.26
CA ILE A 81 -7.42 -5.00 -4.40
C ILE A 81 -6.14 -5.29 -5.19
N PHE A 82 -5.21 -4.35 -5.17
CA PHE A 82 -3.90 -4.53 -5.78
C PHE A 82 -2.79 -3.96 -4.91
N ALA A 83 -1.58 -4.52 -5.03
CA ALA A 83 -0.41 -4.03 -4.33
C ALA A 83 0.41 -3.13 -5.25
N TYR A 84 0.74 -1.93 -4.79
CA TYR A 84 1.65 -1.00 -5.45
C TYR A 84 2.71 -0.54 -4.46
N LEU A 85 3.99 -0.74 -4.78
CA LEU A 85 5.14 -0.41 -3.91
C LEU A 85 5.01 -0.95 -2.48
N GLY A 86 4.39 -2.14 -2.38
CA GLY A 86 4.15 -2.84 -1.13
C GLY A 86 2.95 -2.35 -0.32
N SER A 87 2.19 -1.37 -0.79
CA SER A 87 0.93 -0.86 -0.21
C SER A 87 -0.29 -1.42 -0.94
N MET A 88 -1.32 -1.80 -0.20
CA MET A 88 -2.57 -2.33 -0.71
C MET A 88 -3.53 -1.18 -1.04
N LEU A 89 -3.91 -1.11 -2.31
CA LEU A 89 -4.89 -0.18 -2.84
C LEU A 89 -6.19 -0.95 -3.10
N SER A 90 -7.31 -0.34 -2.74
CA SER A 90 -8.64 -0.92 -2.90
C SER A 90 -9.52 -0.06 -3.80
N CYS A 91 -10.38 -0.70 -4.59
CA CYS A 91 -11.35 -0.04 -5.46
C CYS A 91 -12.32 0.86 -4.69
N ASN A 92 -12.62 0.52 -3.43
CA ASN A 92 -13.51 1.30 -2.57
C ASN A 92 -12.75 2.36 -1.73
N THR A 93 -11.45 2.55 -1.99
CA THR A 93 -10.55 3.50 -1.29
C THR A 93 -10.37 3.26 0.22
N ARG A 94 -10.86 2.13 0.74
CA ARG A 94 -10.69 1.80 2.16
C ARG A 94 -9.30 1.22 2.41
N ILE A 95 -8.73 1.59 3.55
CA ILE A 95 -7.41 1.12 3.99
C ILE A 95 -7.49 -0.08 4.95
N ASP A 96 -8.65 -0.73 5.07
CA ASP A 96 -8.85 -1.82 6.03
C ASP A 96 -7.89 -3.00 5.77
N ASP A 97 -7.72 -3.37 4.50
CA ASP A 97 -6.79 -4.42 4.06
C ASP A 97 -5.33 -4.00 4.21
N GLU A 98 -5.02 -2.72 3.93
CA GLU A 98 -3.67 -2.17 4.12
C GLU A 98 -3.25 -2.20 5.59
N VAL A 99 -4.12 -1.74 6.50
CA VAL A 99 -3.88 -1.79 7.95
C VAL A 99 -3.67 -3.24 8.42
N ALA A 100 -4.50 -4.18 7.94
CA ALA A 100 -4.35 -5.60 8.26
C ALA A 100 -3.00 -6.16 7.75
N GLN A 101 -2.61 -5.81 6.52
CA GLN A 101 -1.35 -6.23 5.93
C GLN A 101 -0.16 -5.70 6.73
N ARG A 102 -0.17 -4.44 7.16
CA ARG A 102 0.91 -3.82 7.95
C ARG A 102 1.06 -4.42 9.32
N ILE A 103 -0.06 -4.69 9.99
CA ILE A 103 -0.06 -5.42 11.26
C ILE A 103 0.53 -6.81 11.06
N SER A 104 0.15 -7.53 9.99
CA SER A 104 0.71 -8.85 9.69
C SER A 104 2.23 -8.80 9.46
N LYS A 105 2.70 -7.89 8.60
CA LYS A 105 4.14 -7.70 8.30
C LYS A 105 4.93 -7.31 9.55
N ALA A 106 4.42 -6.36 10.34
CA ALA A 106 5.07 -5.93 11.58
C ALA A 106 5.07 -7.04 12.64
N SER A 107 4.00 -7.84 12.72
CA SER A 107 3.93 -9.01 13.60
C SER A 107 4.98 -10.06 13.23
N GLN A 108 5.17 -10.34 11.94
CA GLN A 108 6.22 -11.23 11.46
C GLN A 108 7.62 -10.69 11.79
N ALA A 109 7.86 -9.40 11.55
CA ALA A 109 9.12 -8.75 11.90
C ALA A 109 9.40 -8.82 13.41
N PHE A 110 8.38 -8.59 14.24
CA PHE A 110 8.48 -8.75 15.69
C PHE A 110 8.79 -10.21 16.05
N GLY A 111 8.08 -11.18 15.49
CA GLY A 111 8.30 -12.61 15.75
C GLY A 111 9.71 -13.09 15.40
N ARG A 112 10.27 -12.63 14.28
CA ARG A 112 11.66 -12.98 13.86
C ARG A 112 12.73 -12.53 14.84
N LEU A 113 12.46 -11.46 15.61
CA LEU A 113 13.38 -10.91 16.61
C LEU A 113 13.15 -11.47 18.02
N GLN A 114 12.23 -12.43 18.18
CA GLN A 114 11.82 -12.94 19.49
C GLN A 114 12.97 -13.57 20.27
N THR A 115 13.67 -14.53 19.69
CA THR A 115 14.77 -15.23 20.39
C THR A 115 16.02 -14.36 20.47
N SER A 116 16.38 -13.69 19.38
CA SER A 116 17.64 -12.95 19.27
C SER A 116 17.64 -11.61 20.01
N VAL A 117 16.49 -10.93 20.11
CA VAL A 117 16.40 -9.59 20.70
C VAL A 117 15.47 -9.54 21.91
N TRP A 118 14.21 -9.96 21.78
CA TRP A 118 13.22 -9.74 22.84
C TRP A 118 13.47 -10.60 24.09
N ASN A 119 13.79 -11.88 23.89
CA ASN A 119 14.05 -12.84 24.97
C ASN A 119 15.49 -12.84 25.44
N ASN A 120 16.42 -12.23 24.69
CA ASN A 120 17.82 -12.18 25.05
C ASN A 120 18.04 -11.25 26.26
N HIS A 121 18.59 -11.79 27.35
CA HIS A 121 18.82 -11.07 28.60
C HIS A 121 20.06 -10.17 28.56
N ASP A 122 21.00 -10.43 27.67
CA ASP A 122 22.24 -9.66 27.50
C ASP A 122 22.01 -8.32 26.76
N ILE A 123 20.85 -8.19 26.10
CA ILE A 123 20.51 -6.97 25.38
C ILE A 123 19.76 -6.01 26.30
N HIS A 124 20.33 -4.82 26.48
CA HIS A 124 19.70 -3.76 27.26
C HIS A 124 18.34 -3.33 26.68
N LEU A 125 17.41 -3.01 27.58
CA LEU A 125 16.06 -2.56 27.21
C LEU A 125 16.07 -1.39 26.22
N ASN A 126 16.95 -0.41 26.41
CA ASN A 126 17.07 0.73 25.49
C ASN A 126 17.39 0.29 24.06
N THR A 127 18.27 -0.71 23.90
CA THR A 127 18.61 -1.29 22.60
C THR A 127 17.40 -2.03 22.01
N LYS A 128 16.65 -2.79 22.81
CA LYS A 128 15.40 -3.43 22.36
C LYS A 128 14.38 -2.40 21.86
N LEU A 129 14.22 -1.28 22.57
CA LEU A 129 13.32 -0.21 22.16
C LEU A 129 13.77 0.48 20.86
N LYS A 130 15.08 0.67 20.66
CA LYS A 130 15.63 1.17 19.39
C LYS A 130 15.38 0.19 18.25
N MET A 131 15.61 -1.10 18.46
CA MET A 131 15.30 -2.16 17.47
C MET A 131 13.81 -2.19 17.12
N TYR A 132 12.94 -2.10 18.13
CA TYR A 132 11.50 -2.03 17.93
C TYR A 132 11.10 -0.85 17.04
N LYS A 133 11.59 0.36 17.35
CA LYS A 133 11.32 1.56 16.55
C LYS A 133 11.85 1.42 15.12
N ALA A 134 13.07 0.92 14.96
CA ALA A 134 13.76 0.86 13.68
C ALA A 134 13.20 -0.21 12.72
N VAL A 135 12.70 -1.33 13.25
CA VAL A 135 12.28 -2.49 12.45
C VAL A 135 10.76 -2.67 12.47
N VAL A 136 10.16 -2.73 13.66
CA VAL A 136 8.75 -3.13 13.80
C VAL A 136 7.83 -1.92 13.57
N LEU A 137 8.14 -0.78 14.19
CA LEU A 137 7.31 0.42 14.08
C LEU A 137 7.35 1.02 12.67
N THR A 138 8.53 1.06 12.04
CA THR A 138 8.68 1.46 10.63
C THR A 138 7.90 0.53 9.70
N THR A 139 7.93 -0.79 9.91
CA THR A 139 7.14 -1.74 9.13
C THR A 139 5.63 -1.52 9.32
N LEU A 140 5.20 -1.22 10.54
CA LEU A 140 3.79 -0.96 10.87
C LEU A 140 3.27 0.31 10.22
N LEU A 141 4.10 1.35 10.13
CA LEU A 141 3.73 2.69 9.65
C LEU A 141 4.14 2.96 8.21
N TYR A 142 4.71 1.99 7.49
CA TYR A 142 5.05 2.17 6.09
C TYR A 142 3.78 2.50 5.27
N GLY A 143 3.81 3.60 4.52
CA GLY A 143 2.68 4.07 3.70
C GLY A 143 1.64 4.87 4.48
N ALA A 144 1.80 5.06 5.80
CA ALA A 144 0.83 5.75 6.65
C ALA A 144 0.61 7.22 6.26
N GLU A 145 1.56 7.85 5.56
CA GLU A 145 1.44 9.19 4.98
C GLU A 145 0.31 9.30 3.95
N THR A 146 -0.12 8.18 3.35
CA THR A 146 -1.22 8.13 2.38
C THR A 146 -2.55 7.72 3.00
N TRP A 147 -2.57 7.39 4.29
CA TRP A 147 -3.75 6.80 4.92
C TRP A 147 -4.72 7.85 5.44
N ARG A 148 -6.00 7.70 5.07
CA ARG A 148 -7.10 8.35 5.77
C ARG A 148 -7.61 7.46 6.90
N VAL A 149 -6.92 7.52 8.04
CA VAL A 149 -7.18 6.66 9.21
C VAL A 149 -8.45 7.08 9.95
N ASN A 150 -9.35 6.11 10.20
CA ASN A 150 -10.49 6.29 11.11
C ASN A 150 -10.19 5.77 12.52
N SER A 151 -11.11 6.04 13.48
CA SER A 151 -10.94 5.66 14.89
C SER A 151 -10.78 4.15 15.09
N ASN A 152 -11.48 3.32 14.32
CA ASN A 152 -11.38 1.87 14.43
C ASN A 152 -10.02 1.36 13.96
N GLN A 153 -9.51 1.91 12.86
CA GLN A 153 -8.19 1.59 12.30
C GLN A 153 -7.07 2.05 13.25
N ALA A 154 -7.15 3.28 13.77
CA ALA A 154 -6.23 3.78 14.78
C ALA A 154 -6.20 2.87 16.02
N ARG A 155 -7.37 2.40 16.48
CA ARG A 155 -7.47 1.46 17.61
C ARG A 155 -6.78 0.12 17.31
N LYS A 156 -6.93 -0.43 16.10
CA LYS A 156 -6.25 -1.68 15.69
C LYS A 156 -4.73 -1.52 15.71
N LEU A 157 -4.22 -0.44 15.13
CA LEU A 157 -2.78 -0.12 15.11
C LEU A 157 -2.22 0.07 16.53
N ASN A 158 -2.93 0.84 17.37
CA ASN A 158 -2.53 1.07 18.76
C ASN A 158 -2.57 -0.20 19.60
N HIS A 159 -3.57 -1.06 19.39
CA HIS A 159 -3.66 -2.35 20.08
C HIS A 159 -2.40 -3.20 19.80
N PHE A 160 -2.01 -3.32 18.53
CA PHE A 160 -0.78 -4.03 18.15
C PHE A 160 0.48 -3.37 18.75
N HIS A 161 0.60 -2.04 18.63
CA HIS A 161 1.72 -1.27 19.17
C HIS A 161 1.92 -1.50 20.68
N LEU A 162 0.86 -1.33 21.46
CA LEU A 162 0.88 -1.53 22.91
C LEU A 162 1.14 -3.00 23.28
N GLY A 163 0.59 -3.95 22.53
CA GLY A 163 0.86 -5.37 22.71
C GLY A 163 2.35 -5.70 22.56
N CYS A 164 3.01 -5.13 21.56
CA CYS A 164 4.46 -5.30 21.36
C CYS A 164 5.25 -4.69 22.52
N LEU A 165 4.93 -3.46 22.93
CA LEU A 165 5.64 -2.78 24.02
C LEU A 165 5.49 -3.51 25.35
N ARG A 166 4.30 -3.99 25.70
CA ARG A 166 4.09 -4.80 26.91
C ARG A 166 4.96 -6.05 26.92
N ARG A 167 5.07 -6.75 25.78
CA ARG A 167 5.95 -7.93 25.64
C ARG A 167 7.43 -7.58 25.81
N ILE A 168 7.91 -6.49 25.22
CA ILE A 168 9.30 -6.03 25.38
C ILE A 168 9.59 -5.67 26.84
N LEU A 169 8.66 -4.97 27.48
CA LEU A 169 8.78 -4.49 28.86
C LEU A 169 8.43 -5.56 29.91
N LYS A 170 7.99 -6.75 29.49
CA LYS A 170 7.52 -7.84 30.36
C LYS A 170 6.38 -7.42 31.31
N LEU A 171 5.49 -6.56 30.83
CA LEU A 171 4.28 -6.13 31.54
C LEU A 171 3.14 -7.12 31.28
N ARG A 172 2.44 -7.51 32.34
CA ARG A 172 1.19 -8.31 32.25
C ARG A 172 0.02 -7.43 31.83
#